data_AF-A0A820TV79-F1
#
_entry.id   AF-A0A820TV79-F1
#
_cell.length_a   1.000
_cell.length_b   1.000
_cell.length_c   1.000
_cell.angle_alpha   90.00
_cell.angle_beta   90.00
_cell.angle_gamma   90.00
#
_symmetry.space_group_name_H-M   'P 1'
#
loop_
_entity.id
_entity.type
_entity.pdbx_description
1 polymer ?
#
loop_
_entity_poly.entity_id
_entity_poly.type
_entity_poly.pdbx_seq_one_letter_code
_entity_poly.pdbx_strand_id
1 'polypeptide(L)'
;PEFIEFFGLCVTSSNGSSTITADVPTAMNSDDNAATMNDNTEDPSALSDTNRVNLGRTEKTSVKPSDFEFRACIGKGSFGKVYLARHKNEDSIYAVKVVSKALIKRKREERHIMAERDVLVKNTRHPFLVSLQFSFQTPDKLYFVMDFVNGGELFYHLQQERAFSETRSRFYSAEIASAIGYLHKLDIIYRDLKPENILLDREGHIRLTDFGLCKVMLSTEGREGRTATFCGTPEYLAPEVLRREPYTKAVDWWCLGSVIYEMLCARPPFYSRDVNEMYDNILNRSLRFVGNVSDRAKLLIEQLLKKSPNERLGSGSEDVADIKRQPFFEQIDWEKLEAKKIAPPWKPPVTSSTDLNQIPKEFIDAGVSPGVNDQYIGSVTHKGSSFPGFTYVHDADLNS
;
A
#
# COMPACT_ATOMS: atom_id res chain seq x y z
N PRO A 1 22.85 -0.43 7.78
CA PRO A 1 21.88 0.05 6.76
C PRO A 1 20.46 0.00 7.32
N GLU A 2 19.88 1.18 7.50
CA GLU A 2 18.66 1.47 8.27
C GLU A 2 17.45 0.69 7.74
N PHE A 3 16.71 0.08 8.66
CA PHE A 3 15.35 -0.41 8.41
C PHE A 3 14.49 0.84 8.17
N ILE A 4 13.99 1.03 6.94
CA ILE A 4 13.17 2.22 6.64
C ILE A 4 11.73 1.91 7.09
N GLU A 5 11.31 2.49 8.21
CA GLU A 5 9.91 2.50 8.63
C GLU A 5 9.08 3.32 7.63
N PHE A 6 8.38 2.62 6.75
CA PHE A 6 7.49 3.25 5.78
C PHE A 6 6.04 3.33 6.23
N PHE A 7 5.35 4.24 5.56
CA PHE A 7 3.96 4.63 5.68
C PHE A 7 3.05 3.41 5.80
N GLY A 8 2.66 3.13 7.04
CA GLY A 8 1.54 2.31 7.45
C GLY A 8 0.43 3.23 7.97
N LEU A 9 -0.79 3.11 7.46
CA LEU A 9 -2.00 3.38 8.22
C LEU A 9 -2.03 2.32 9.32
N CYS A 10 -1.38 2.60 10.45
CA CYS A 10 -1.49 1.73 11.60
C CYS A 10 -2.81 2.08 12.28
N VAL A 11 -3.85 1.27 12.00
CA VAL A 11 -5.07 1.26 12.81
C VAL A 11 -4.96 0.18 13.91
N THR A 12 -3.75 -0.25 14.29
CA THR A 12 -3.58 -1.23 15.37
C THR A 12 -3.33 -0.57 16.72
N SER A 13 -4.06 -1.04 17.73
CA SER A 13 -3.80 -0.74 19.14
C SER A 13 -2.40 -1.22 19.49
N SER A 14 -1.53 -0.30 19.93
CA SER A 14 -0.22 -0.65 20.43
C SER A 14 -0.37 -1.54 21.67
N ASN A 15 -0.27 -2.85 21.49
CA ASN A 15 0.12 -3.79 22.52
C ASN A 15 0.87 -4.94 21.86
N GLY A 16 2.19 -4.79 21.81
CA GLY A 16 3.13 -5.89 21.54
C GLY A 16 3.77 -5.88 20.16
N SER A 17 4.62 -4.90 19.87
CA SER A 17 5.77 -5.17 19.00
C SER A 17 6.96 -4.36 19.50
N SER A 18 7.88 -5.07 20.13
CA SER A 18 9.13 -4.53 20.65
C SER A 18 10.07 -4.29 19.47
N THR A 19 10.30 -3.03 19.11
CA THR A 19 11.42 -2.66 18.23
C THR A 19 12.72 -2.94 18.96
N ILE A 20 13.34 -4.08 18.70
CA ILE A 20 14.69 -4.41 19.16
C ILE A 20 15.68 -4.01 18.07
N THR A 21 16.55 -3.05 18.40
CA THR A 21 17.75 -2.73 17.62
C THR A 21 18.74 -3.88 17.76
N ALA A 22 18.98 -4.64 16.68
CA ALA A 22 20.06 -5.61 16.63
C ALA A 22 21.33 -4.95 16.10
N ASP A 23 22.36 -4.88 16.95
CA ASP A 23 23.73 -4.56 16.57
C ASP A 23 24.29 -5.64 15.64
N VAL A 24 24.98 -5.22 14.58
CA VAL A 24 25.70 -6.11 13.64
C VAL A 24 27.21 -5.87 13.84
N PRO A 25 28.04 -6.93 13.97
CA PRO A 25 29.47 -6.76 14.19
C PRO A 25 30.20 -6.36 12.90
N THR A 26 31.11 -5.41 13.04
CA THR A 26 32.08 -4.99 12.04
C THR A 26 33.17 -6.06 11.87
N ALA A 27 33.44 -6.48 10.64
CA ALA A 27 34.66 -7.18 10.28
C ALA A 27 35.33 -6.47 9.09
N MET A 28 36.61 -6.17 9.31
CA MET A 28 37.57 -5.54 8.41
C MET A 28 37.86 -6.42 7.18
N ASN A 29 38.09 -5.79 6.02
CA ASN A 29 39.42 -5.84 5.40
C ASN A 29 39.56 -4.82 4.26
N SER A 30 40.75 -4.26 4.23
CA SER A 30 41.36 -3.39 3.23
C SER A 30 41.53 -4.11 1.89
N ASP A 31 41.54 -3.34 0.80
CA ASP A 31 42.78 -3.13 0.06
C ASP A 31 42.59 -2.06 -1.04
N ASP A 32 43.61 -1.21 -1.10
CA ASP A 32 43.81 -0.12 -2.04
C ASP A 32 43.90 -0.61 -3.48
N ASN A 33 43.43 0.21 -4.43
CA ASN A 33 44.24 0.58 -5.59
C ASN A 33 43.68 1.84 -6.27
N ALA A 34 44.46 2.91 -6.15
CA ALA A 34 44.31 4.14 -6.88
C ALA A 34 44.81 3.98 -8.33
N ALA A 35 44.02 4.46 -9.29
CA ALA A 35 44.52 4.82 -10.62
C ALA A 35 43.78 6.10 -11.07
N THR A 36 44.45 7.23 -10.88
CA THR A 36 44.19 8.53 -11.50
C THR A 36 44.42 8.49 -13.01
N MET A 37 43.53 9.09 -13.81
CA MET A 37 43.85 9.73 -15.10
C MET A 37 42.74 10.73 -15.50
N ASN A 38 43.09 12.02 -15.36
CA ASN A 38 42.74 13.24 -16.11
C ASN A 38 41.34 13.48 -16.70
N ASP A 39 40.66 14.43 -16.06
CA ASP A 39 40.26 15.77 -16.56
C ASP A 39 39.96 15.96 -18.07
N ASN A 40 38.68 16.22 -18.35
CA ASN A 40 38.25 17.12 -19.42
C ASN A 40 36.99 17.86 -18.93
N THR A 41 37.16 19.14 -18.67
CA THR A 41 36.14 20.14 -18.39
C THR A 41 35.32 20.45 -19.64
N GLU A 42 34.01 20.21 -19.61
CA GLU A 42 33.05 20.86 -20.51
C GLU A 42 31.84 21.39 -19.73
N ASP A 43 31.47 22.62 -20.08
CA ASP A 43 30.52 23.54 -19.46
C ASP A 43 29.04 23.05 -19.52
N PRO A 44 28.27 23.12 -18.41
CA PRO A 44 26.88 22.67 -18.37
C PRO A 44 25.93 23.78 -18.83
N SER A 45 25.79 24.00 -20.14
CA SER A 45 24.90 25.06 -20.64
C SER A 45 24.17 24.78 -21.96
N ALA A 46 23.72 23.55 -22.23
CA ALA A 46 22.72 23.33 -23.29
C ALA A 46 22.06 21.94 -23.22
N LEU A 47 20.93 21.79 -22.52
CA LEU A 47 19.93 20.76 -22.82
C LEU A 47 18.53 21.31 -22.49
N SER A 48 17.69 21.26 -23.52
CA SER A 48 16.50 22.07 -23.77
C SER A 48 15.25 21.69 -22.97
N ASP A 49 14.47 22.73 -22.69
CA ASP A 49 13.05 22.78 -22.31
C ASP A 49 12.10 21.95 -23.19
N THR A 50 12.05 20.63 -23.01
CA THR A 50 11.00 19.78 -23.59
C THR A 50 10.59 18.64 -22.66
N ASN A 51 9.87 18.95 -21.57
CA ASN A 51 9.00 17.97 -20.89
C ASN A 51 7.97 18.64 -19.95
N ARG A 52 7.26 19.67 -20.44
CA ARG A 52 6.07 20.17 -19.76
C ARG A 52 4.84 19.45 -20.30
N VAL A 53 4.40 18.41 -19.60
CA VAL A 53 3.11 17.76 -19.84
C VAL A 53 2.01 18.78 -19.50
N ASN A 54 1.26 19.20 -20.51
CA ASN A 54 0.18 20.18 -20.38
C ASN A 54 -1.11 19.45 -19.94
N LEU A 55 -1.47 19.56 -18.65
CA LEU A 55 -2.56 18.82 -18.01
C LEU A 55 -3.86 19.64 -17.88
N GLY A 56 -4.33 20.22 -18.98
CA GLY A 56 -5.70 20.76 -19.08
C GLY A 56 -6.02 21.97 -18.19
N ARG A 57 -7.23 22.52 -18.37
CA ARG A 57 -7.70 23.78 -17.78
C ARG A 57 -8.66 23.47 -16.62
N THR A 58 -8.15 23.48 -15.38
CA THR A 58 -8.93 23.30 -14.13
C THR A 58 -9.58 24.61 -13.67
N GLU A 59 -10.91 24.70 -13.67
CA GLU A 59 -11.66 25.88 -13.16
C GLU A 59 -12.13 25.78 -11.68
N LYS A 60 -11.69 24.78 -10.90
CA LYS A 60 -11.73 24.83 -9.42
C LYS A 60 -10.30 24.78 -8.86
N THR A 61 -9.72 25.94 -8.56
CA THR A 61 -8.26 26.10 -8.38
C THR A 61 -7.70 26.02 -6.96
N SER A 62 -8.48 25.81 -5.90
CA SER A 62 -7.89 25.33 -4.64
C SER A 62 -8.89 24.67 -3.70
N VAL A 63 -8.67 23.38 -3.44
CA VAL A 63 -9.20 22.69 -2.25
C VAL A 63 -8.35 23.07 -1.06
N LYS A 64 -8.97 23.44 0.07
CA LYS A 64 -8.30 23.88 1.30
C LYS A 64 -8.81 23.11 2.52
N PRO A 65 -8.04 23.05 3.63
CA PRO A 65 -8.47 22.35 4.84
C PRO A 65 -9.85 22.80 5.36
N SER A 66 -10.19 24.09 5.22
CA SER A 66 -11.45 24.65 5.71
C SER A 66 -12.68 24.26 4.88
N ASP A 67 -12.50 23.62 3.71
CA ASP A 67 -13.59 23.01 2.96
C ASP A 67 -14.07 21.69 3.61
N PHE A 68 -13.29 21.15 4.56
CA PHE A 68 -13.59 19.92 5.27
C PHE A 68 -14.02 20.18 6.72
N GLU A 69 -15.03 19.45 7.15
CA GLU A 69 -15.41 19.29 8.55
C GLU A 69 -14.79 17.99 9.08
N PHE A 70 -13.70 18.09 9.86
CA PHE A 70 -13.05 16.94 10.48
C PHE A 70 -13.86 16.44 11.67
N ARG A 71 -14.16 15.14 11.70
CA ARG A 71 -15.09 14.53 12.66
C ARG A 71 -14.45 13.59 13.66
N ALA A 72 -13.51 12.76 13.23
CA ALA A 72 -12.83 11.80 14.09
C ALA A 72 -11.42 11.49 13.59
N CYS A 73 -10.49 11.18 14.49
CA CYS A 73 -9.24 10.53 14.12
C CYS A 73 -9.53 9.04 13.94
N ILE A 74 -9.16 8.48 12.79
CA ILE A 74 -9.46 7.09 12.41
C ILE A 74 -8.20 6.26 12.15
N GLY A 75 -7.02 6.85 12.27
CA GLY A 75 -5.76 6.13 12.14
C GLY A 75 -4.56 7.02 12.41
N LYS A 76 -3.41 6.39 12.64
CA LYS A 76 -2.14 7.07 12.86
C LYS A 76 -1.08 6.45 11.96
N GLY A 77 -0.27 7.30 11.32
CA GLY A 77 0.87 6.87 10.52
C GLY A 77 2.18 7.48 11.01
N SER A 78 3.28 7.03 10.41
CA SER A 78 4.65 7.42 10.78
C SER A 78 4.94 8.93 10.66
N PHE A 79 4.11 9.66 9.90
CA PHE A 79 4.30 11.08 9.58
C PHE A 79 3.08 11.95 9.88
N GLY A 80 2.00 11.36 10.40
CA GLY A 80 0.71 12.02 10.41
C GLY A 80 -0.42 11.22 11.03
N LYS A 81 -1.63 11.73 10.87
CA LYS A 81 -2.88 11.12 11.32
C LYS A 81 -3.86 11.07 10.15
N VAL A 82 -4.78 10.12 10.21
CA VAL A 82 -5.88 10.00 9.26
C VAL A 82 -7.17 10.35 9.97
N TYR A 83 -7.97 11.20 9.34
CA TYR A 83 -9.20 11.72 9.91
C TYR A 83 -10.39 11.38 9.02
N LEU A 84 -11.52 11.04 9.62
CA LEU A 84 -12.81 11.12 8.97
C LEU A 84 -13.15 12.60 8.77
N ALA A 85 -13.44 13.01 7.55
CA ALA A 85 -13.89 14.36 7.28
C ALA A 85 -15.03 14.39 6.26
N ARG A 86 -15.93 15.36 6.41
CA ARG A 86 -16.99 15.64 5.46
C ARG A 86 -16.63 16.86 4.63
N HIS A 87 -16.72 16.78 3.31
CA HIS A 87 -16.56 17.96 2.48
C HIS A 87 -17.86 18.79 2.51
N LYS A 88 -17.74 20.07 2.89
CA LYS A 88 -18.89 20.91 3.27
C LYS A 88 -19.85 21.19 2.11
N ASN A 89 -19.36 21.21 0.88
CA ASN A 89 -20.16 21.59 -0.29
C ASN A 89 -20.90 20.41 -0.92
N GLU A 90 -20.32 19.21 -0.88
CA GLU A 90 -20.87 18.02 -1.55
C GLU A 90 -21.47 16.99 -0.57
N ASP A 91 -21.31 17.22 0.74
CA ASP A 91 -21.78 16.33 1.81
C ASP A 91 -21.16 14.91 1.80
N SER A 92 -20.15 14.67 0.95
CA SER A 92 -19.41 13.41 0.87
C SER A 92 -18.44 13.23 2.04
N ILE A 93 -18.22 11.97 2.40
CA ILE A 93 -17.37 11.52 3.50
C ILE A 93 -16.06 10.96 2.96
N TYR A 94 -14.95 11.41 3.53
CA TYR A 94 -13.59 11.05 3.12
C TYR A 94 -12.70 10.65 4.30
N ALA A 95 -11.66 9.87 3.98
CA ALA A 95 -10.50 9.69 4.83
C ALA A 95 -9.41 10.69 4.42
N VAL A 96 -9.06 11.60 5.32
CA VAL A 96 -8.05 12.64 5.09
C VAL A 96 -6.77 12.31 5.85
N LYS A 97 -5.75 11.87 5.14
CA LYS A 97 -4.39 11.65 5.67
C LYS A 97 -3.66 12.99 5.71
N VAL A 98 -3.38 13.48 6.91
CA VAL A 98 -2.70 14.76 7.16
C VAL A 98 -1.28 14.50 7.64
N VAL A 99 -0.30 14.95 6.86
CA VAL A 99 1.11 14.61 7.03
C VAL A 99 1.95 15.86 7.31
N SER A 100 2.87 15.80 8.28
CA SER A 100 3.73 16.93 8.65
C SER A 100 4.95 17.06 7.73
N LYS A 101 5.12 18.20 7.07
CA LYS A 101 6.31 18.50 6.23
C LYS A 101 7.60 18.52 7.05
N ALA A 102 7.55 19.01 8.29
CA ALA A 102 8.71 19.02 9.17
C ALA A 102 9.18 17.60 9.49
N LEU A 103 8.24 16.68 9.72
CA LEU A 103 8.54 15.28 10.01
C LEU A 103 9.09 14.56 8.77
N ILE A 104 8.52 14.82 7.58
CA ILE A 104 9.03 14.28 6.31
C ILE A 104 10.47 14.72 6.08
N LYS A 105 10.76 16.02 6.20
CA LYS A 105 12.12 16.58 6.01
C LYS A 105 13.12 16.00 7.00
N ARG A 106 12.73 15.87 8.27
CA ARG A 106 13.58 15.29 9.32
C ARG A 106 13.98 13.86 9.00
N LYS A 107 13.08 13.08 8.39
CA LYS A 107 13.30 11.69 8.00
C LYS A 107 13.85 11.54 6.57
N ARG A 108 13.95 12.62 5.78
CA ARG A 108 14.43 12.65 4.37
C ARG A 108 13.55 11.82 3.42
N GLU A 109 12.24 11.90 3.61
CA GLU A 109 11.24 11.03 2.97
C GLU A 109 10.44 11.74 1.86
N GLU A 110 10.94 12.88 1.35
CA GLU A 110 10.23 13.72 0.39
C GLU A 110 9.94 12.99 -0.94
N ARG A 111 10.92 12.22 -1.44
CA ARG A 111 10.77 11.48 -2.70
C ARG A 111 9.72 10.38 -2.59
N HIS A 112 9.66 9.70 -1.46
CA HIS A 112 8.71 8.60 -1.25
C HIS A 112 7.27 9.13 -1.14
N ILE A 113 7.06 10.26 -0.45
CA ILE A 113 5.77 10.96 -0.41
C ILE A 113 5.27 11.34 -1.81
N MET A 114 6.15 11.88 -2.66
CA MET A 114 5.77 12.25 -4.02
C MET A 114 5.48 11.01 -4.87
N ALA A 115 6.24 9.92 -4.68
CA ALA A 115 5.99 8.65 -5.36
C ALA A 115 4.65 8.01 -4.94
N GLU A 116 4.28 8.04 -3.64
CA GLU A 116 2.97 7.59 -3.15
C GLU A 116 1.85 8.39 -3.83
N ARG A 117 1.98 9.73 -3.88
CA ARG A 117 1.02 10.59 -4.58
C ARG A 117 0.93 10.25 -6.06
N ASP A 118 2.04 9.98 -6.73
CA ASP A 118 2.07 9.63 -8.16
C ASP A 118 1.38 8.28 -8.43
N VAL A 119 1.60 7.28 -7.58
CA VAL A 119 0.91 5.99 -7.65
C VAL A 119 -0.59 6.19 -7.46
N LEU A 120 -1.00 6.92 -6.43
CA LEU A 120 -2.41 7.21 -6.15
C LEU A 120 -3.11 7.94 -7.29
N VAL A 121 -2.43 8.91 -7.94
CA VAL A 121 -2.97 9.63 -9.11
C VAL A 121 -3.04 8.75 -10.37
N LYS A 122 -2.14 7.77 -10.53
CA LYS A 122 -2.24 6.79 -11.62
C LYS A 122 -3.33 5.75 -11.37
N ASN A 123 -3.62 5.46 -10.10
CA ASN A 123 -4.51 4.39 -9.63
C ASN A 123 -6.00 4.78 -9.66
N THR A 124 -6.50 5.31 -10.77
CA THR A 124 -7.79 6.03 -10.74
C THR A 124 -9.03 5.20 -10.98
N ARG A 125 -8.94 3.89 -11.30
CA ARG A 125 -10.13 3.18 -11.85
C ARG A 125 -10.33 1.71 -11.47
N HIS A 126 -9.70 1.19 -10.42
CA HIS A 126 -9.95 -0.20 -10.00
C HIS A 126 -10.95 -0.30 -8.82
N PRO A 127 -12.01 -1.14 -8.91
CA PRO A 127 -13.07 -1.26 -7.90
C PRO A 127 -12.60 -1.72 -6.50
N PHE A 128 -11.41 -2.31 -6.44
CA PHE A 128 -10.83 -2.92 -5.25
C PHE A 128 -9.60 -2.17 -4.71
N LEU A 129 -9.35 -0.96 -5.21
CA LEU A 129 -8.31 -0.07 -4.71
C LEU A 129 -8.97 1.17 -4.11
N VAL A 130 -8.37 1.76 -3.08
CA VAL A 130 -8.77 3.08 -2.57
C VAL A 130 -8.34 4.15 -3.58
N SER A 131 -9.24 5.09 -3.88
CA SER A 131 -8.96 6.19 -4.81
C SER A 131 -8.60 7.49 -4.08
N LEU A 132 -7.68 8.24 -4.67
CA LEU A 132 -7.34 9.60 -4.25
C LEU A 132 -8.27 10.59 -4.97
N GLN A 133 -9.03 11.34 -4.19
CA GLN A 133 -10.00 12.32 -4.67
C GLN A 133 -9.36 13.70 -4.80
N PHE A 134 -8.59 14.09 -3.77
CA PHE A 134 -7.84 15.34 -3.75
C PHE A 134 -6.49 15.13 -3.10
N SER A 135 -5.47 15.86 -3.55
CA SER A 135 -4.28 16.11 -2.75
C SER A 135 -3.95 17.60 -2.78
N PHE A 136 -3.60 18.16 -1.62
CA PHE A 136 -3.26 19.57 -1.50
C PHE A 136 -2.31 19.81 -0.32
N GLN A 137 -1.79 21.02 -0.19
CA GLN A 137 -0.76 21.32 0.82
C GLN A 137 -0.96 22.70 1.45
N THR A 138 -0.60 22.82 2.72
CA THR A 138 -0.42 24.09 3.45
C THR A 138 1.08 24.33 3.65
N PRO A 139 1.53 25.47 4.22
CA PRO A 139 2.96 25.69 4.48
C PRO A 139 3.63 24.58 5.30
N ASP A 140 2.89 23.96 6.22
CA ASP A 140 3.38 22.99 7.21
C ASP A 140 2.96 21.54 6.94
N LYS A 141 1.92 21.29 6.12
CA LYS A 141 1.32 19.95 5.95
C LYS A 141 1.00 19.59 4.51
N LEU A 142 0.87 18.29 4.28
CA LEU A 142 0.33 17.66 3.07
C LEU A 142 -0.97 16.94 3.43
N TYR A 143 -1.93 16.97 2.52
CA TYR A 143 -3.25 16.38 2.68
C TYR A 143 -3.53 15.43 1.52
N PHE A 144 -3.84 14.18 1.82
CA PHE A 144 -4.40 13.22 0.87
C PHE A 144 -5.84 12.96 1.27
N VAL A 145 -6.78 13.25 0.39
CA VAL A 145 -8.21 13.02 0.58
C VAL A 145 -8.59 11.80 -0.25
N MET A 146 -8.99 10.74 0.43
CA MET A 146 -9.23 9.42 -0.16
C MET A 146 -10.64 8.94 0.19
N ASP A 147 -11.11 7.94 -0.53
CA ASP A 147 -12.36 7.26 -0.19
C ASP A 147 -12.35 6.77 1.27
N PHE A 148 -13.43 7.04 2.00
CA PHE A 148 -13.61 6.45 3.32
C PHE A 148 -14.19 5.04 3.21
N VAL A 149 -13.51 4.07 3.80
CA VAL A 149 -13.89 2.65 3.81
C VAL A 149 -14.13 2.21 5.25
N ASN A 150 -15.36 1.86 5.59
CA ASN A 150 -15.82 1.78 6.98
C ASN A 150 -16.21 0.37 7.46
N GLY A 151 -15.95 -0.67 6.66
CA GLY A 151 -16.15 -2.06 7.07
C GLY A 151 -15.00 -2.62 7.92
N GLY A 152 -13.95 -1.85 8.17
CA GLY A 152 -12.80 -2.25 9.01
C GLY A 152 -11.73 -3.03 8.25
N GLU A 153 -10.63 -3.33 8.94
CA GLU A 153 -9.51 -4.11 8.40
C GLU A 153 -9.84 -5.60 8.33
N LEU A 154 -9.36 -6.28 7.29
CA LEU A 154 -9.44 -7.73 7.17
C LEU A 154 -8.76 -8.42 8.36
N PHE A 155 -7.65 -7.85 8.84
CA PHE A 155 -6.94 -8.31 10.04
C PHE A 155 -7.86 -8.40 11.25
N TYR A 156 -8.60 -7.33 11.56
CA TYR A 156 -9.52 -7.29 12.70
C TYR A 156 -10.56 -8.41 12.62
N HIS A 157 -11.20 -8.61 11.46
CA HIS A 157 -12.21 -9.66 11.29
C HIS A 157 -11.60 -11.06 11.37
N LEU A 158 -10.39 -11.25 10.84
CA LEU A 158 -9.70 -12.53 10.90
C LEU A 158 -9.31 -12.90 12.32
N GLN A 159 -8.87 -11.94 13.15
CA GLN A 159 -8.57 -12.18 14.56
C GLN A 159 -9.80 -12.61 15.36
N GLN A 160 -10.97 -12.04 15.05
CA GLN A 160 -12.22 -12.40 15.75
C GLN A 160 -12.73 -13.80 15.38
N GLU A 161 -12.63 -14.17 14.10
CA GLU A 161 -13.13 -15.46 13.60
C GLU A 161 -12.07 -16.58 13.65
N ARG A 162 -10.81 -16.23 13.93
CA ARG A 162 -9.58 -17.04 13.84
C ARG A 162 -9.25 -17.48 12.42
N ALA A 163 -10.20 -18.01 11.65
CA ALA A 163 -10.03 -18.39 10.26
C ALA A 163 -11.33 -18.16 9.49
N PHE A 164 -11.20 -17.77 8.23
CA PHE A 164 -12.33 -17.65 7.32
C PHE A 164 -12.65 -18.98 6.63
N SER A 165 -13.90 -19.13 6.22
CA SER A 165 -14.30 -20.23 5.35
C SER A 165 -13.59 -20.15 4.01
N GLU A 166 -13.39 -21.30 3.36
CA GLU A 166 -12.74 -21.34 2.05
C GLU A 166 -13.48 -20.50 0.99
N THR A 167 -14.81 -20.45 1.06
CA THR A 167 -15.62 -19.59 0.18
C THR A 167 -15.31 -18.11 0.38
N ARG A 168 -15.18 -17.66 1.65
CA ARG A 168 -14.84 -16.27 1.97
C ARG A 168 -13.40 -15.94 1.57
N SER A 169 -12.45 -16.82 1.90
CA SER A 169 -11.05 -16.66 1.52
C SER A 169 -10.91 -16.61 0.00
N ARG A 170 -11.58 -17.50 -0.76
CA ARG A 170 -11.55 -17.50 -2.23
C ARG A 170 -12.05 -16.19 -2.82
N PHE A 171 -13.17 -15.68 -2.32
CA PHE A 171 -13.76 -14.43 -2.77
C PHE A 171 -12.79 -13.25 -2.58
N TYR A 172 -12.29 -13.05 -1.35
CA TYR A 172 -11.32 -11.97 -1.08
C TYR A 172 -10.02 -12.14 -1.85
N SER A 173 -9.49 -13.37 -1.95
CA SER A 173 -8.28 -13.66 -2.71
C SER A 173 -8.42 -13.29 -4.18
N ALA A 174 -9.60 -13.49 -4.77
CA ALA A 174 -9.87 -13.14 -6.15
C ALA A 174 -9.89 -11.61 -6.34
N GLU A 175 -10.54 -10.87 -5.43
CA GLU A 175 -10.56 -9.40 -5.50
C GLU A 175 -9.16 -8.80 -5.31
N ILE A 176 -8.38 -9.34 -4.37
CA ILE A 176 -6.97 -8.95 -4.15
C ILE A 176 -6.15 -9.25 -5.40
N ALA A 177 -6.24 -10.46 -5.97
CA ALA A 177 -5.48 -10.83 -7.16
C ALA A 177 -5.84 -9.95 -8.36
N SER A 178 -7.12 -9.59 -8.53
CA SER A 178 -7.58 -8.66 -9.55
C SER A 178 -6.93 -7.27 -9.35
N ALA A 179 -6.92 -6.75 -8.12
CA ALA A 179 -6.32 -5.47 -7.78
C ALA A 179 -4.80 -5.43 -8.00
N ILE A 180 -4.07 -6.47 -7.56
CA ILE A 180 -2.62 -6.61 -7.76
C ILE A 180 -2.30 -6.73 -9.26
N GLY A 181 -3.04 -7.55 -10.00
CA GLY A 181 -2.87 -7.66 -11.45
C GLY A 181 -3.10 -6.36 -12.20
N TYR A 182 -4.03 -5.51 -11.73
CA TYR A 182 -4.20 -4.16 -12.27
C TYR A 182 -2.98 -3.27 -12.03
N LEU A 183 -2.42 -3.27 -10.81
CA LEU A 183 -1.20 -2.52 -10.49
C LEU A 183 -0.02 -3.01 -11.34
N HIS A 184 0.13 -4.32 -11.49
CA HIS A 184 1.18 -4.92 -12.30
C HIS A 184 1.11 -4.50 -13.78
N LYS A 185 -0.10 -4.35 -14.35
CA LYS A 185 -0.28 -3.82 -15.71
C LYS A 185 0.16 -2.36 -15.87
N LEU A 186 0.18 -1.60 -14.78
CA LEU A 186 0.68 -0.22 -14.72
C LEU A 186 2.17 -0.15 -14.34
N ASP A 187 2.85 -1.29 -14.31
CA ASP A 187 4.23 -1.43 -13.82
C ASP A 187 4.41 -0.98 -12.37
N ILE A 188 3.41 -1.19 -11.51
CA ILE A 188 3.46 -0.84 -10.09
C ILE A 188 3.54 -2.12 -9.26
N ILE A 189 4.54 -2.22 -8.38
CA ILE A 189 4.63 -3.27 -7.34
C ILE A 189 4.09 -2.69 -6.04
N TYR A 190 3.24 -3.43 -5.33
CA TYR A 190 2.58 -3.02 -4.11
C TYR A 190 3.47 -3.17 -2.86
N ARG A 191 4.15 -4.30 -2.70
CA ARG A 191 5.19 -4.62 -1.69
C ARG A 191 4.78 -4.67 -0.22
N ASP A 192 3.55 -4.32 0.15
CA ASP A 192 3.07 -4.40 1.54
C ASP A 192 1.66 -5.01 1.64
N LEU A 193 1.43 -6.09 0.90
CA LEU A 193 0.15 -6.82 0.96
C LEU A 193 0.10 -7.67 2.23
N LYS A 194 -0.81 -7.29 3.12
CA LYS A 194 -1.10 -7.91 4.42
C LYS A 194 -2.54 -7.60 4.85
N PRO A 195 -3.16 -8.36 5.77
CA PRO A 195 -4.54 -8.14 6.19
C PRO A 195 -4.85 -6.74 6.76
N GLU A 196 -3.86 -6.04 7.32
CA GLU A 196 -3.99 -4.68 7.85
C GLU A 196 -4.21 -3.65 6.73
N ASN A 197 -3.58 -3.87 5.57
CA ASN A 197 -3.71 -2.99 4.40
C ASN A 197 -4.88 -3.38 3.47
N ILE A 198 -5.74 -4.31 3.91
CA ILE A 198 -6.94 -4.74 3.19
C ILE A 198 -8.15 -4.31 4.00
N LEU A 199 -8.88 -3.30 3.53
CA LEU A 199 -10.12 -2.85 4.15
C LEU A 199 -11.32 -3.53 3.51
N LEU A 200 -12.45 -3.58 4.22
CA LEU A 200 -13.74 -4.00 3.67
C LEU A 200 -14.65 -2.77 3.52
N ASP A 201 -15.30 -2.61 2.38
CA ASP A 201 -16.37 -1.61 2.23
C ASP A 201 -17.67 -2.09 2.90
N ARG A 202 -18.66 -1.19 3.00
CA ARG A 202 -19.94 -1.47 3.67
C ARG A 202 -20.72 -2.61 3.03
N GLU A 203 -20.47 -2.93 1.75
CA GLU A 203 -21.05 -4.07 1.05
C GLU A 203 -20.30 -5.38 1.34
N GLY A 204 -19.03 -5.30 1.75
CA GLY A 204 -18.18 -6.43 2.08
C GLY A 204 -17.13 -6.76 1.01
N HIS A 205 -16.91 -5.88 0.03
CA HIS A 205 -15.82 -6.01 -0.95
C HIS A 205 -14.52 -5.47 -0.38
N ILE A 206 -13.39 -6.00 -0.83
CA ILE A 206 -12.08 -5.51 -0.40
C ILE A 206 -11.74 -4.16 -1.04
N ARG A 207 -10.93 -3.38 -0.33
CA ARG A 207 -10.25 -2.17 -0.80
C ARG A 207 -8.81 -2.20 -0.30
N LEU A 208 -7.84 -2.34 -1.20
CA LEU A 208 -6.43 -2.16 -0.83
C LEU A 208 -6.17 -0.68 -0.55
N THR A 209 -5.49 -0.43 0.56
CA THR A 209 -5.12 0.90 1.05
C THR A 209 -3.62 0.97 1.31
N ASP A 210 -3.11 2.19 1.45
CA ASP A 210 -1.70 2.44 1.80
C ASP A 210 -0.68 2.06 0.73
N PHE A 211 -0.55 2.95 -0.25
CA PHE A 211 0.35 2.81 -1.38
C PHE A 211 1.74 3.39 -1.11
N GLY A 212 2.08 3.67 0.16
CA GLY A 212 3.34 4.31 0.53
C GLY A 212 4.58 3.46 0.26
N LEU A 213 4.39 2.13 0.15
CA LEU A 213 5.43 1.19 -0.25
C LEU A 213 5.36 0.80 -1.72
N CYS A 214 4.43 1.35 -2.50
CA CYS A 214 4.38 1.05 -3.92
C CYS A 214 5.61 1.57 -4.66
N LYS A 215 5.97 0.90 -5.75
CA LYS A 215 7.06 1.33 -6.62
C LYS A 215 6.70 1.15 -8.09
N VAL A 216 6.80 2.24 -8.84
CA VAL A 216 6.73 2.21 -10.30
C VAL A 216 8.06 1.62 -10.81
N MET A 217 7.96 0.55 -11.57
CA MET A 217 9.09 -0.10 -12.22
C MET A 217 9.37 0.61 -13.53
N LEU A 218 10.57 1.19 -13.64
CA LEU A 218 11.04 1.73 -14.90
C LEU A 218 11.72 0.60 -15.65
N SER A 219 11.04 0.07 -16.67
CA SER A 219 11.63 -0.89 -17.60
C SER A 219 12.71 -0.18 -18.42
N THR A 220 13.97 -0.58 -18.27
CA THR A 220 15.08 -0.08 -19.10
C THR A 220 15.44 -1.15 -20.13
N GLU A 221 15.44 -0.77 -21.42
CA GLU A 221 16.05 -1.57 -22.50
C GLU A 221 15.50 -3.00 -22.62
N GLY A 222 14.17 -3.17 -22.53
CA GLY A 222 13.52 -4.47 -22.74
C GLY A 222 13.74 -5.49 -21.62
N ARG A 223 14.32 -5.09 -20.48
CA ARG A 223 14.43 -5.94 -19.28
C ARG A 223 13.33 -5.56 -18.29
N GLU A 224 12.76 -6.57 -17.64
CA GLU A 224 11.82 -6.38 -16.54
C GLU A 224 12.49 -5.51 -15.47
N GLY A 225 11.81 -4.42 -15.07
CA GLY A 225 12.33 -3.56 -14.01
C GLY A 225 12.59 -4.36 -12.74
N ARG A 226 13.68 -4.05 -12.04
CA ARG A 226 14.01 -4.63 -10.72
C ARG A 226 14.22 -3.55 -9.68
N THR A 227 14.02 -3.91 -8.42
CA THR A 227 14.34 -3.05 -7.27
C THR A 227 15.06 -3.84 -6.19
N ALA A 228 15.87 -3.19 -5.36
CA ALA A 228 16.63 -3.83 -4.28
C ALA A 228 16.31 -3.22 -2.90
N THR A 229 15.26 -2.39 -2.80
CA THR A 229 14.87 -1.77 -1.52
C THR A 229 14.35 -2.83 -0.56
N PHE A 230 14.98 -2.97 0.61
CA PHE A 230 14.48 -3.83 1.68
C PHE A 230 13.31 -3.13 2.38
N CYS A 231 12.08 -3.60 2.17
CA CYS A 231 10.87 -3.04 2.76
C CYS A 231 9.74 -4.08 2.79
N GLY A 232 8.72 -3.82 3.61
CA GLY A 232 7.58 -4.71 3.82
C GLY A 232 7.51 -5.19 5.26
N THR A 233 6.46 -5.92 5.57
CA THR A 233 6.17 -6.40 6.93
C THR A 233 6.81 -7.79 7.14
N PRO A 234 7.58 -8.03 8.23
CA PRO A 234 8.44 -9.21 8.40
C PRO A 234 7.80 -10.57 8.07
N GLU A 235 6.54 -10.77 8.49
CA GLU A 235 5.77 -11.99 8.30
C GLU A 235 5.44 -12.30 6.82
N TYR A 236 5.46 -11.28 5.96
CA TYR A 236 5.06 -11.34 4.55
C TYR A 236 6.24 -11.11 3.59
N LEU A 237 7.45 -10.87 4.10
CA LEU A 237 8.63 -10.68 3.26
C LEU A 237 8.94 -11.93 2.43
N ALA A 238 9.09 -11.74 1.12
CA ALA A 238 9.50 -12.82 0.22
C ALA A 238 10.98 -13.21 0.45
N PRO A 239 11.38 -14.48 0.19
CA PRO A 239 12.74 -14.96 0.42
C PRO A 239 13.83 -14.13 -0.26
N GLU A 240 13.60 -13.68 -1.50
CA GLU A 240 14.53 -12.85 -2.27
C GLU A 240 14.73 -11.46 -1.63
N VAL A 241 13.71 -10.89 -0.98
CA VAL A 241 13.82 -9.62 -0.25
C VAL A 241 14.67 -9.82 1.00
N LEU A 242 14.46 -10.92 1.73
CA LEU A 242 15.28 -11.28 2.90
C LEU A 242 16.75 -11.51 2.54
N ARG A 243 17.01 -12.12 1.37
CA ARG A 243 18.37 -12.30 0.83
C ARG A 243 18.99 -11.01 0.29
N ARG A 244 18.25 -9.90 0.25
CA ARG A 244 18.66 -8.60 -0.31
C ARG A 244 18.98 -8.69 -1.81
N GLU A 245 18.31 -9.59 -2.51
CA GLU A 245 18.44 -9.75 -3.95
C GLU A 245 17.54 -8.72 -4.67
N PRO A 246 17.92 -8.26 -5.88
CA PRO A 246 17.01 -7.49 -6.71
C PRO A 246 15.77 -8.32 -7.08
N TYR A 247 14.59 -7.77 -6.84
CA TYR A 247 13.31 -8.46 -7.01
C TYR A 247 12.36 -7.73 -7.98
N THR A 248 11.32 -8.46 -8.41
CA THR A 248 10.31 -8.03 -9.39
C THR A 248 8.91 -8.05 -8.77
N LYS A 249 7.86 -7.95 -9.60
CA LYS A 249 6.44 -8.06 -9.21
C LYS A 249 6.09 -9.39 -8.51
N ALA A 250 6.93 -10.42 -8.68
CA ALA A 250 6.76 -11.73 -8.06
C ALA A 250 6.65 -11.72 -6.52
N VAL A 251 7.13 -10.67 -5.85
CA VAL A 251 6.99 -10.52 -4.39
C VAL A 251 5.53 -10.33 -3.98
N ASP A 252 4.70 -9.68 -4.78
CA ASP A 252 3.29 -9.46 -4.44
C ASP A 252 2.49 -10.78 -4.49
N TRP A 253 2.88 -11.70 -5.37
CA TRP A 253 2.30 -13.04 -5.43
C TRP A 253 2.69 -13.92 -4.23
N TRP A 254 3.90 -13.74 -3.69
CA TRP A 254 4.28 -14.35 -2.41
C TRP A 254 3.41 -13.82 -1.26
N CYS A 255 3.21 -12.50 -1.20
CA CYS A 255 2.36 -11.88 -0.20
C CYS A 255 0.90 -12.38 -0.32
N LEU A 256 0.38 -12.50 -1.54
CA LEU A 256 -0.94 -13.09 -1.77
C LEU A 256 -0.99 -14.51 -1.19
N GLY A 257 -0.03 -15.38 -1.52
CA GLY A 257 0.04 -16.74 -0.95
C GLY A 257 0.03 -16.75 0.58
N SER A 258 0.73 -15.80 1.21
CA SER A 258 0.80 -15.65 2.67
C SER A 258 -0.53 -15.22 3.27
N VAL A 259 -1.21 -14.24 2.64
CA VAL A 259 -2.54 -13.76 3.07
C VAL A 259 -3.60 -14.86 2.88
N ILE A 260 -3.58 -15.61 1.78
CA ILE A 260 -4.51 -16.74 1.57
C ILE A 260 -4.29 -17.80 2.65
N TYR A 261 -3.03 -18.15 2.92
CA TYR A 261 -2.69 -19.10 3.97
C TYR A 261 -3.22 -18.63 5.32
N GLU A 262 -2.98 -17.37 5.70
CA GLU A 262 -3.42 -16.82 6.97
C GLU A 262 -4.95 -16.79 7.12
N MET A 263 -5.67 -16.40 6.07
CA MET A 263 -7.15 -16.44 6.09
C MET A 263 -7.68 -17.85 6.36
N LEU A 264 -6.98 -18.90 5.90
CA LEU A 264 -7.40 -20.30 6.08
C LEU A 264 -6.83 -20.96 7.34
N CYS A 265 -5.68 -20.48 7.82
CA CYS A 265 -4.85 -21.16 8.84
C CYS A 265 -4.63 -20.31 10.11
N ALA A 266 -5.25 -19.13 10.21
CA ALA A 266 -5.22 -18.20 11.34
C ALA A 266 -3.90 -17.46 11.61
N ARG A 267 -2.79 -17.86 10.97
CA ARG A 267 -1.47 -17.24 11.14
C ARG A 267 -0.70 -17.27 9.82
N PRO A 268 0.27 -16.35 9.63
CA PRO A 268 1.18 -16.40 8.50
C PRO A 268 1.95 -17.75 8.44
N PRO A 269 2.32 -18.24 7.24
CA PRO A 269 2.83 -19.60 7.03
C PRO A 269 4.12 -19.94 7.77
N PHE A 270 4.96 -18.94 8.03
CA PHE A 270 6.29 -19.12 8.64
C PHE A 270 6.44 -18.37 9.97
N TYR A 271 5.32 -17.97 10.58
CA TYR A 271 5.30 -17.11 11.76
C TYR A 271 6.10 -17.70 12.94
N SER A 272 6.96 -16.87 13.53
CA SER A 272 7.52 -17.07 14.87
C SER A 272 7.47 -15.75 15.65
N ARG A 273 7.51 -15.84 16.99
CA ARG A 273 7.69 -14.67 17.85
C ARG A 273 9.11 -14.11 17.77
N ASP A 274 10.08 -14.96 17.43
CA ASP A 274 11.45 -14.54 17.14
C ASP A 274 11.57 -14.22 15.65
N VAL A 275 11.88 -12.96 15.34
CA VAL A 275 12.02 -12.47 13.96
C VAL A 275 13.13 -13.19 13.20
N ASN A 276 14.24 -13.56 13.87
CA ASN A 276 15.32 -14.28 13.23
C ASN A 276 14.92 -15.72 12.90
N GLU A 277 14.19 -16.39 13.81
CA GLU A 277 13.62 -17.70 13.54
C GLU A 277 12.59 -17.64 12.42
N MET A 278 11.77 -16.59 12.38
CA MET A 278 10.81 -16.37 11.30
C MET A 278 11.50 -16.19 9.95
N TYR A 279 12.58 -15.40 9.89
CA TYR A 279 13.38 -15.27 8.67
C TYR A 279 14.01 -16.59 8.25
N ASP A 280 14.56 -17.37 9.18
CA ASP A 280 15.07 -18.71 8.88
C ASP A 280 13.95 -19.64 8.36
N ASN A 281 12.76 -19.60 8.97
CA ASN A 281 11.61 -20.37 8.52
C ASN A 281 11.23 -19.99 7.07
N ILE A 282 11.11 -18.69 6.77
CA ILE A 282 10.82 -18.19 5.41
C ILE A 282 11.87 -18.69 4.40
N LEU A 283 13.15 -18.66 4.76
CA LEU A 283 14.25 -19.05 3.87
C LEU A 283 14.37 -20.57 3.70
N ASN A 284 14.21 -21.35 4.78
CA ASN A 284 14.67 -22.75 4.82
C ASN A 284 13.58 -23.79 5.12
N ARG A 285 12.53 -23.44 5.88
CA ARG A 285 11.50 -24.40 6.28
C ARG A 285 10.51 -24.73 5.17
N SER A 286 10.06 -25.98 5.10
CA SER A 286 8.97 -26.38 4.20
C SER A 286 7.62 -25.88 4.70
N LEU A 287 6.75 -25.51 3.77
CA LEU A 287 5.37 -25.13 4.06
C LEU A 287 4.63 -26.31 4.72
N ARG A 288 3.85 -26.03 5.77
CA ARG A 288 3.00 -27.00 6.44
C ARG A 288 1.62 -26.40 6.58
N PHE A 289 0.58 -27.19 6.32
CA PHE A 289 -0.80 -26.75 6.52
C PHE A 289 -1.31 -27.21 7.88
N VAL A 290 -2.07 -26.34 8.54
CA VAL A 290 -2.80 -26.65 9.77
C VAL A 290 -4.30 -26.64 9.48
N GLY A 291 -5.04 -27.57 10.08
CA GLY A 291 -6.49 -27.68 9.88
C GLY A 291 -6.89 -28.29 8.53
N ASN A 292 -8.18 -28.17 8.20
CA ASN A 292 -8.78 -28.76 7.00
C ASN A 292 -8.75 -27.76 5.83
N VAL A 293 -7.64 -27.74 5.10
CA VAL A 293 -7.48 -26.95 3.87
C VAL A 293 -7.68 -27.87 2.66
N SER A 294 -8.49 -27.47 1.67
CA SER A 294 -8.72 -28.28 0.47
C SER A 294 -7.46 -28.43 -0.39
N ASP A 295 -7.39 -29.49 -1.19
CA ASP A 295 -6.25 -29.74 -2.06
C ASP A 295 -6.10 -28.65 -3.13
N ARG A 296 -7.21 -28.05 -3.58
CA ARG A 296 -7.19 -26.90 -4.50
C ARG A 296 -6.54 -25.67 -3.87
N ALA A 297 -6.87 -25.38 -2.61
CA ALA A 297 -6.26 -24.27 -1.87
C ALA A 297 -4.78 -24.54 -1.56
N LYS A 298 -4.44 -25.77 -1.14
CA LYS A 298 -3.04 -26.17 -0.90
C LYS A 298 -2.19 -26.01 -2.16
N LEU A 299 -2.67 -26.50 -3.29
CA LEU A 299 -1.99 -26.38 -4.58
C LEU A 299 -1.67 -24.92 -4.92
N LEU A 300 -2.66 -24.04 -4.83
CA LEU A 300 -2.48 -22.60 -5.10
C LEU A 300 -1.41 -22.00 -4.17
N ILE A 301 -1.54 -22.23 -2.86
CA ILE A 301 -0.64 -21.64 -1.86
C ILE A 301 0.79 -22.18 -2.04
N GLU A 302 0.97 -23.47 -2.30
CA GLU A 302 2.28 -24.08 -2.56
C GLU A 302 2.97 -23.50 -3.79
N GLN A 303 2.20 -23.15 -4.83
CA GLN A 303 2.72 -22.53 -6.05
C GLN A 303 3.04 -21.04 -5.86
N LEU A 304 2.25 -20.31 -5.05
CA LEU A 304 2.52 -18.91 -4.69
C LEU A 304 3.68 -18.76 -3.68
N LEU A 305 3.87 -19.74 -2.80
CA LEU A 305 4.92 -19.76 -1.78
C LEU A 305 6.16 -20.56 -2.21
N LYS A 306 6.40 -20.66 -3.51
CA LYS A 306 7.70 -21.11 -4.04
C LYS A 306 8.77 -20.10 -3.65
N LYS A 307 9.84 -20.61 -3.01
CA LYS A 307 10.94 -19.77 -2.52
C LYS A 307 11.81 -19.19 -3.64
N SER A 308 11.89 -19.89 -4.77
CA SER A 308 12.48 -19.37 -5.99
C SER A 308 11.44 -18.51 -6.71
N PRO A 309 11.71 -17.23 -6.99
CA PRO A 309 10.78 -16.36 -7.72
C PRO A 309 10.44 -16.91 -9.11
N ASN A 310 11.41 -17.52 -9.80
CA ASN A 310 11.21 -18.03 -11.17
C ASN A 310 10.29 -19.25 -11.25
N GLU A 311 10.11 -19.97 -10.14
CA GLU A 311 9.21 -21.12 -10.05
C GLU A 311 7.83 -20.73 -9.48
N ARG A 312 7.70 -19.48 -9.02
CA ARG A 312 6.52 -18.98 -8.36
C ARG A 312 5.43 -18.66 -9.37
N LEU A 313 4.21 -19.05 -9.04
CA LEU A 313 3.04 -18.75 -9.86
C LEU A 313 2.86 -17.23 -10.00
N GLY A 314 2.60 -16.77 -11.22
CA GLY A 314 2.45 -15.35 -11.54
C GLY A 314 3.75 -14.60 -11.79
N SER A 315 4.93 -15.25 -11.69
CA SER A 315 6.20 -14.61 -12.01
C SER A 315 6.51 -14.56 -13.51
N GLY A 316 5.76 -15.29 -14.34
CA GLY A 316 5.89 -15.28 -15.79
C GLY A 316 5.21 -14.05 -16.43
N SER A 317 5.32 -13.94 -17.75
CA SER A 317 4.70 -12.85 -18.52
C SER A 317 3.17 -12.81 -18.44
N GLU A 318 2.56 -13.94 -18.10
CA GLU A 318 1.10 -14.08 -17.93
C GLU A 318 0.59 -13.46 -16.62
N ASP A 319 1.48 -13.28 -15.62
CA ASP A 319 1.20 -12.59 -14.36
C ASP A 319 -0.14 -13.04 -13.72
N VAL A 320 -1.09 -12.12 -13.52
CA VAL A 320 -2.39 -12.42 -12.94
C VAL A 320 -3.19 -13.48 -13.73
N ALA A 321 -2.97 -13.64 -15.04
CA ALA A 321 -3.68 -14.63 -15.84
C ALA A 321 -3.37 -16.06 -15.39
N ASP A 322 -2.14 -16.34 -14.94
CA ASP A 322 -1.76 -17.62 -14.35
C ASP A 322 -2.51 -17.88 -13.03
N ILE A 323 -2.72 -16.83 -12.24
CA ILE A 323 -3.46 -16.88 -10.98
C ILE A 323 -4.94 -17.17 -11.26
N LYS A 324 -5.54 -16.45 -12.23
CA LYS A 324 -6.96 -16.59 -12.59
C LYS A 324 -7.32 -18.00 -13.08
N ARG A 325 -6.37 -18.73 -13.67
CA ARG A 325 -6.55 -20.09 -14.19
C ARG A 325 -6.51 -21.19 -13.13
N GLN A 326 -6.15 -20.89 -11.88
CA GLN A 326 -5.99 -21.94 -10.86
C GLN A 326 -7.33 -22.58 -10.49
N PRO A 327 -7.38 -23.91 -10.23
CA PRO A 327 -8.61 -24.61 -9.84
C PRO A 327 -9.31 -24.06 -8.60
N PHE A 328 -8.55 -23.39 -7.72
CA PHE A 328 -9.10 -22.69 -6.57
C PHE A 328 -10.08 -21.58 -6.95
N PHE A 329 -9.88 -20.93 -8.10
CA PHE A 329 -10.72 -19.83 -8.61
C PHE A 329 -11.71 -20.24 -9.70
N GLU A 330 -11.86 -21.54 -9.99
CA GLU A 330 -12.75 -22.06 -11.06
C GLU A 330 -14.20 -21.53 -10.97
N GLN A 331 -14.68 -21.27 -9.76
CA GLN A 331 -16.04 -20.78 -9.50
C GLN A 331 -16.19 -19.26 -9.64
N ILE A 332 -15.11 -18.53 -9.89
CA ILE A 332 -15.11 -17.07 -9.96
C ILE A 332 -15.26 -16.62 -11.41
N ASP A 333 -16.37 -15.93 -11.68
CA ASP A 333 -16.54 -15.13 -12.89
C ASP A 333 -15.83 -13.79 -12.69
N TRP A 334 -14.63 -13.66 -13.26
CA TRP A 334 -13.76 -12.51 -13.05
C TRP A 334 -14.35 -11.19 -13.57
N GLU A 335 -15.14 -11.22 -14.65
CA GLU A 335 -15.80 -10.02 -15.18
C GLU A 335 -16.91 -9.56 -14.23
N LYS A 336 -17.71 -10.50 -13.72
CA LYS A 336 -18.72 -10.17 -12.69
C LYS A 336 -18.08 -9.74 -11.38
N LEU A 337 -16.95 -10.31 -11.01
CA LEU A 337 -16.19 -9.92 -9.81
C LEU A 337 -15.77 -8.44 -9.92
N GLU A 338 -15.06 -8.08 -10.99
CA GLU A 338 -14.60 -6.71 -11.24
C GLU A 338 -15.77 -5.72 -11.40
N ALA A 339 -16.92 -6.17 -11.92
CA ALA A 339 -18.13 -5.37 -11.95
C ALA A 339 -18.90 -5.28 -10.61
N LYS A 340 -18.37 -5.85 -9.52
CA LYS A 340 -19.03 -6.01 -8.20
C LYS A 340 -20.44 -6.63 -8.30
N LYS A 341 -20.63 -7.58 -9.22
CA LYS A 341 -21.88 -8.32 -9.46
C LYS A 341 -21.93 -9.67 -8.74
N ILE A 342 -20.86 -10.07 -8.05
CA ILE A 342 -20.84 -11.24 -7.16
C ILE A 342 -21.08 -10.72 -5.74
N ALA A 343 -22.13 -11.23 -5.08
CA ALA A 343 -22.43 -10.83 -3.71
C ALA A 343 -21.31 -11.28 -2.75
N PRO A 344 -20.79 -10.38 -1.89
CA PRO A 344 -19.83 -10.76 -0.87
C PRO A 344 -20.38 -11.83 0.08
N PRO A 345 -19.58 -12.84 0.45
CA PRO A 345 -20.02 -13.93 1.34
C PRO A 345 -20.22 -13.47 2.78
N TRP A 346 -19.73 -12.27 3.12
CA TRP A 346 -19.90 -11.64 4.42
C TRP A 346 -19.99 -10.14 4.25
N LYS A 347 -20.92 -9.51 4.99
CA LYS A 347 -21.14 -8.07 5.00
C LYS A 347 -20.87 -7.52 6.40
N PRO A 348 -20.07 -6.45 6.54
CA PRO A 348 -19.79 -5.89 7.85
C PRO A 348 -21.04 -5.28 8.49
N PRO A 349 -21.17 -5.33 9.83
CA PRO A 349 -22.31 -4.76 10.54
C PRO A 349 -22.17 -3.24 10.66
N VAL A 350 -22.28 -2.55 9.52
CA VAL A 350 -22.17 -1.10 9.36
C VAL A 350 -23.58 -0.51 9.23
N THR A 351 -23.89 0.49 10.05
CA THR A 351 -25.23 1.10 10.15
C THR A 351 -25.39 2.38 9.31
N SER A 352 -24.29 3.08 9.01
CA SER A 352 -24.30 4.32 8.22
C SER A 352 -22.97 4.57 7.51
N SER A 353 -22.92 5.55 6.60
CA SER A 353 -21.70 6.00 5.92
C SER A 353 -20.66 6.62 6.86
N THR A 354 -21.05 6.98 8.07
CA THR A 354 -20.19 7.58 9.10
C THR A 354 -19.97 6.66 10.29
N ASP A 355 -20.39 5.39 10.18
CA ASP A 355 -20.22 4.42 11.25
C ASP A 355 -18.72 4.19 11.53
N LEU A 356 -18.36 4.28 12.81
CA LEU A 356 -17.00 4.09 13.32
C LEU A 356 -16.89 2.86 14.22
N ASN A 357 -17.91 2.01 14.32
CA ASN A 357 -17.92 0.82 15.19
C ASN A 357 -16.84 -0.20 14.82
N GLN A 358 -16.36 -0.16 13.58
CA GLN A 358 -15.25 -1.01 13.09
C GLN A 358 -13.89 -0.32 13.21
N ILE A 359 -13.82 0.89 13.77
CA ILE A 359 -12.58 1.62 14.03
C ILE A 359 -12.22 1.44 15.51
N PRO A 360 -10.96 1.08 15.82
CA PRO A 360 -10.49 0.96 17.21
C PRO A 360 -10.66 2.25 18.00
N LYS A 361 -11.14 2.10 19.23
CA LYS A 361 -11.56 3.23 20.08
C LYS A 361 -10.41 4.16 20.42
N GLU A 362 -9.17 3.66 20.52
CA GLU A 362 -8.03 4.52 20.84
C GLU A 362 -7.78 5.63 19.81
N PHE A 363 -8.20 5.45 18.55
CA PHE A 363 -8.12 6.50 17.55
C PHE A 363 -9.22 7.53 17.73
N ILE A 364 -10.45 7.08 17.99
CA ILE A 364 -11.60 7.97 18.21
C ILE A 364 -11.36 8.84 19.43
N ASP A 365 -10.86 8.23 20.51
CA ASP A 365 -10.58 8.90 21.79
C ASP A 365 -9.40 9.89 21.70
N ALA A 366 -8.52 9.77 20.69
CA ALA A 366 -7.43 10.71 20.44
C ALA A 366 -7.90 12.10 19.97
N GLY A 367 -9.20 12.24 19.67
CA GLY A 367 -9.84 13.51 19.34
C GLY A 367 -9.47 14.09 17.98
N VAL A 368 -10.11 15.21 17.63
CA VAL A 368 -9.91 15.91 16.36
C VAL A 368 -8.93 17.05 16.55
N SER A 369 -7.66 16.86 16.16
CA SER A 369 -6.68 17.96 16.05
C SER A 369 -5.95 17.95 14.70
N PRO A 370 -6.66 18.18 13.58
CA PRO A 370 -6.04 18.28 12.25
C PRO A 370 -5.04 19.44 12.16
N GLY A 371 -5.05 20.37 13.13
CA GLY A 371 -4.22 21.56 13.21
C GLY A 371 -4.47 22.47 12.02
N VAL A 372 -5.70 23.00 11.96
CA VAL A 372 -6.11 24.00 10.99
C VAL A 372 -5.81 25.36 11.62
N ASN A 373 -4.80 26.07 11.11
CA ASN A 373 -4.73 27.51 11.31
C ASN A 373 -5.51 28.14 10.16
N ASP A 374 -6.67 28.73 10.46
CA ASP A 374 -7.63 29.29 9.49
C ASP A 374 -7.08 30.47 8.65
N GLN A 375 -5.84 30.90 8.87
CA GLN A 375 -5.24 32.05 8.20
C GLN A 375 -4.44 31.72 6.92
N TYR A 376 -4.28 30.44 6.55
CA TYR A 376 -3.47 30.08 5.39
C TYR A 376 -4.33 29.84 4.14
N ILE A 377 -4.50 30.90 3.36
CA ILE A 377 -4.99 30.84 1.97
C ILE A 377 -3.96 30.05 1.17
N GLY A 378 -4.37 28.90 0.61
CA GLY A 378 -3.55 28.11 -0.30
C GLY A 378 -3.20 28.91 -1.55
N SER A 379 -2.04 29.57 -1.53
CA SER A 379 -1.46 30.25 -2.70
C SER A 379 -0.70 29.24 -3.57
N VAL A 380 -1.05 29.24 -4.86
CA VAL A 380 -0.50 28.42 -5.95
C VAL A 380 0.97 28.78 -6.28
N THR A 381 1.59 29.74 -5.61
CA THR A 381 2.94 30.20 -5.98
C THR A 381 3.81 30.58 -4.78
N HIS A 382 4.09 29.64 -3.87
CA HIS A 382 5.27 29.80 -3.03
C HIS A 382 6.52 29.31 -3.78
N LYS A 383 7.26 30.27 -4.36
CA LYS A 383 8.70 30.12 -4.68
C LYS A 383 9.40 29.66 -3.40
N GLY A 384 9.54 28.35 -3.22
CA GLY A 384 10.00 27.72 -1.98
C GLY A 384 9.25 26.43 -1.56
N SER A 385 8.21 26.00 -2.29
CA SER A 385 7.52 24.75 -1.95
C SER A 385 8.45 23.54 -2.11
N SER A 386 8.76 22.85 -1.01
CA SER A 386 9.57 21.62 -1.03
C SER A 386 8.87 20.42 -1.72
N PHE A 387 7.61 20.58 -2.15
CA PHE A 387 6.78 19.54 -2.78
C PHE A 387 6.05 20.10 -4.02
N PRO A 388 6.76 20.41 -5.12
CA PRO A 388 6.15 20.88 -6.36
C PRO A 388 5.29 19.78 -6.99
N GLY A 389 4.14 20.14 -7.56
CA GLY A 389 3.23 19.18 -8.22
C GLY A 389 2.42 18.29 -7.28
N PHE A 390 2.43 18.53 -5.95
CA PHE A 390 1.62 17.73 -5.02
C PHE A 390 0.12 17.94 -5.17
N THR A 391 -0.33 19.11 -5.64
CA THR A 391 -1.76 19.43 -5.73
C THR A 391 -2.43 18.68 -6.88
N TYR A 392 -3.52 17.97 -6.60
CA TYR A 392 -4.32 17.20 -7.54
C TYR A 392 -5.81 17.25 -7.17
N VAL A 393 -6.68 17.27 -8.17
CA VAL A 393 -8.15 17.18 -8.04
C VAL A 393 -8.60 16.14 -9.06
N HIS A 394 -9.39 15.16 -8.63
CA HIS A 394 -9.90 14.12 -9.51
C HIS A 394 -11.00 14.66 -10.45
N ASP A 395 -10.90 14.37 -11.76
CA ASP A 395 -11.74 14.97 -12.81
C ASP A 395 -13.22 14.52 -12.82
N ALA A 396 -13.64 13.63 -11.91
CA ALA A 396 -15.03 13.17 -11.87
C ALA A 396 -16.04 14.28 -11.48
N ASP A 397 -15.57 15.38 -10.89
CA ASP A 397 -16.42 16.47 -10.38
C ASP A 397 -16.56 17.68 -11.34
N LEU A 398 -16.18 17.50 -12.61
CA LEU A 398 -16.32 18.53 -13.66
C LEU A 398 -17.52 18.31 -14.60
N ASN A 399 -18.27 17.19 -14.46
CA ASN A 399 -19.42 16.85 -15.30
C ASN A 399 -20.71 16.61 -14.49
N SER A 400 -21.01 17.48 -13.52
CA SER A 400 -22.34 17.60 -12.91
C SER A 400 -23.00 18.91 -13.29
#